data_AF-A0A6I4HI89-F1
#
_entry.id   AF-A0A6I4HI89-F1
#
_cell.length_a   1.000
_cell.length_b   1.000
_cell.length_c   1.000
_cell.angle_alpha   90.00
_cell.angle_beta   90.00
_cell.angle_gamma   90.00
#
_symmetry.space_group_name_H-M   'P 1'
#
loop_
_entity.id
_entity.type
_entity.pdbx_description
1 polymer ?
#
loop_
_entity_poly.entity_id
_entity_poly.type
_entity_poly.pdbx_seq_one_letter_code
_entity_poly.pdbx_strand_id
1 'polypeptide(L)' 'MVKQEVKKAKTANKPAVFAVEDILTSESFNKVEKDFLNAFLDKSKKYSIEEAKGILTKKLKGAVK' A
#
# COMPACT_ATOMS: atom_id res chain seq x y z
N MET A 1 2.42 -37.56 -9.86
CA MET A 1 2.36 -36.95 -8.52
C MET A 1 3.06 -35.60 -8.59
N VAL A 2 2.30 -34.51 -8.79
CA VAL A 2 2.85 -33.16 -8.97
C VAL A 2 3.20 -32.59 -7.60
N LYS A 3 4.49 -32.64 -7.24
CA LYS A 3 5.02 -31.86 -6.11
C LYS A 3 5.35 -30.46 -6.63
N GLN A 4 4.40 -29.54 -6.52
CA GLN A 4 4.70 -28.12 -6.61
C GLN A 4 5.42 -27.72 -5.32
N GLU A 5 6.73 -27.54 -5.45
CA GLU A 5 7.57 -27.00 -4.40
C GLU A 5 7.23 -25.52 -4.20
N VAL A 6 6.56 -25.22 -3.09
CA VAL A 6 6.41 -23.87 -2.54
C VAL A 6 7.81 -23.40 -2.10
N LYS A 7 8.62 -22.94 -3.05
CA LYS A 7 9.87 -22.25 -2.75
C LYS A 7 9.55 -20.78 -2.56
N LYS A 8 9.33 -20.44 -1.29
CA LYS A 8 9.44 -19.12 -0.68
C LYS A 8 10.61 -18.38 -1.33
N ALA A 9 10.34 -17.59 -2.36
CA ALA A 9 11.32 -16.68 -2.90
C ALA A 9 11.58 -15.64 -1.82
N LYS A 10 12.78 -15.70 -1.26
CA LYS A 10 13.40 -14.67 -0.43
C LYS A 10 13.59 -13.46 -1.36
N THR A 11 12.50 -12.75 -1.63
CA THR A 11 12.51 -11.64 -2.58
C THR A 11 13.26 -10.48 -1.94
N ALA A 12 14.25 -9.99 -2.68
CA ALA A 12 15.06 -8.84 -2.38
C ALA A 12 14.26 -7.76 -1.62
N ASN A 13 14.91 -7.19 -0.60
CA ASN A 13 14.49 -6.10 0.27
C ASN A 13 14.18 -4.80 -0.50
N LYS A 14 13.29 -4.87 -1.48
CA LYS A 14 12.66 -3.76 -2.16
C LYS A 14 11.24 -3.73 -1.60
N PRO A 15 10.78 -2.58 -1.09
CA PRO A 15 9.41 -2.48 -0.61
C PRO A 15 8.49 -2.86 -1.77
N ALA A 16 7.57 -3.79 -1.50
CA ALA A 16 6.62 -4.22 -2.51
C ALA A 16 5.75 -3.03 -2.89
N VAL A 17 5.83 -2.63 -4.15
CA VAL A 17 5.01 -1.56 -4.71
C VAL A 17 3.73 -2.16 -5.27
N PHE A 18 2.62 -1.61 -4.81
CA PHE A 18 1.28 -2.04 -5.15
C PHE A 18 0.60 -0.95 -5.98
N ALA A 19 -0.32 -1.37 -6.86
CA ALA A 19 -1.23 -0.42 -7.49
C ALA A 19 -2.11 0.23 -6.43
N VAL A 20 -2.57 1.45 -6.65
CA VAL A 20 -3.45 2.15 -5.70
C VAL A 20 -4.66 1.29 -5.36
N GLU A 21 -5.29 0.64 -6.34
CA GLU A 21 -6.42 -0.26 -6.12
C GLU A 21 -6.10 -1.39 -5.12
N ASP A 22 -4.92 -1.99 -5.22
CA ASP A 22 -4.48 -3.06 -4.33
C ASP A 22 -4.22 -2.54 -2.90
N ILE A 23 -3.62 -1.35 -2.77
CA ILE A 23 -3.45 -0.64 -1.50
C ILE A 23 -4.80 -0.31 -0.87
N LEU A 24 -5.78 0.13 -1.66
CA LEU A 24 -7.14 0.43 -1.21
C LEU A 24 -7.92 -0.82 -0.83
N THR A 25 -7.63 -1.97 -1.43
CA THR A 25 -8.22 -3.24 -1.01
C THR A 25 -7.48 -3.86 0.18
N SER A 26 -6.23 -3.47 0.44
CA SER A 26 -5.43 -3.98 1.55
C SER A 26 -6.11 -3.78 2.90
N GLU A 27 -6.01 -4.79 3.78
CA GLU A 27 -6.47 -4.71 5.17
C GLU A 27 -5.55 -3.83 6.04
N SER A 28 -4.45 -3.34 5.47
CA SER A 28 -3.48 -2.47 6.15
C SER A 28 -4.01 -1.07 6.47
N PHE A 29 -5.17 -0.71 5.94
CA PHE A 29 -5.79 0.62 6.05
C PHE A 29 -7.27 0.51 6.43
N ASN A 30 -7.77 1.45 7.21
CA ASN A 30 -9.20 1.56 7.52
C ASN A 30 -9.98 2.22 6.38
N LYS A 31 -11.31 2.15 6.44
CA LYS A 31 -12.20 2.74 5.41
C LYS A 31 -11.92 4.24 5.17
N VAL A 32 -11.72 5.00 6.25
CA VAL A 32 -11.38 6.43 6.19
C VAL A 32 -10.00 6.63 5.55
N GLU A 33 -9.02 5.81 5.95
CA GLU A 33 -7.67 5.89 5.40
C GLU A 33 -7.64 5.57 3.91
N LYS A 34 -8.41 4.57 3.47
CA LYS A 34 -8.59 4.21 2.08
C LYS A 34 -9.21 5.35 1.28
N ASP A 35 -10.22 6.03 1.81
CA ASP A 35 -10.83 7.18 1.14
C ASP A 35 -9.80 8.31 0.91
N PHE A 36 -9.01 8.63 1.95
CA PHE A 36 -7.90 9.56 1.85
C PHE A 36 -6.83 9.11 0.85
N LEU A 37 -6.40 7.85 0.89
CA LEU A 37 -5.43 7.31 -0.05
C LEU A 37 -5.95 7.34 -1.48
N ASN A 38 -7.23 7.07 -1.71
CA ASN A 38 -7.84 7.14 -3.04
C ASN A 38 -7.88 8.58 -3.56
N ALA A 39 -8.03 9.57 -2.68
CA ALA A 39 -7.98 10.99 -3.03
C ALA A 39 -6.55 11.53 -3.19
N PHE A 40 -5.58 11.00 -2.44
CA PHE A 40 -4.21 11.52 -2.40
C PHE A 40 -3.21 10.76 -3.28
N LEU A 41 -3.42 9.47 -3.51
CA LEU A 41 -2.55 8.66 -4.35
C LEU A 41 -2.94 8.79 -5.81
N ASP A 42 -1.94 8.92 -6.68
CA ASP A 42 -2.15 8.95 -8.11
C ASP A 42 -2.34 7.53 -8.65
N LYS A 43 -3.49 7.24 -9.27
CA LYS A 43 -3.81 5.89 -9.79
C LYS A 43 -2.86 5.44 -10.91
N SER A 44 -2.16 6.37 -11.57
CA SER A 44 -1.16 6.05 -12.58
C SER A 44 0.19 5.64 -11.97
N LYS A 45 0.35 5.81 -10.66
CA LYS A 45 1.57 5.47 -9.92
C LYS A 45 1.34 4.26 -9.01
N LYS A 46 2.44 3.60 -8.69
CA LYS A 46 2.48 2.49 -7.73
C LYS A 46 3.16 2.99 -6.46
N TYR A 47 2.64 2.57 -5.33
CA TYR A 47 3.14 2.98 -4.02
C TYR A 47 3.36 1.75 -3.15
N SER A 48 4.28 1.84 -2.21
CA SER A 48 4.40 0.82 -1.16
C SER A 48 3.41 1.11 -0.04
N ILE A 49 3.05 0.09 0.75
CA ILE A 49 2.19 0.26 1.93
C ILE A 49 2.80 1.30 2.88
N GLU A 50 4.12 1.29 3.07
CA GLU A 50 4.84 2.28 3.88
C GLU A 50 4.75 3.70 3.32
N GLU A 51 4.88 3.86 1.99
CA GLU A 51 4.72 5.16 1.34
C GLU A 51 3.30 5.71 1.48
N ALA A 52 2.30 4.86 1.25
CA ALA A 52 0.89 5.21 1.44
C ALA A 52 0.63 5.64 2.90
N LYS A 53 1.12 4.89 3.90
CA LYS A 53 1.04 5.28 5.32
C LYS A 53 1.74 6.61 5.60
N GLY A 54 2.92 6.84 5.01
CA GLY A 54 3.66 8.09 5.15
C GLY A 54 2.91 9.29 4.58
N ILE A 55 2.34 9.15 3.37
CA ILE A 55 1.52 10.17 2.72
C ILE A 55 0.29 10.48 3.56
N LEU A 56 -0.41 9.43 4.01
CA LEU A 56 -1.59 9.55 4.84
C LEU A 56 -1.28 10.28 6.15
N THR A 57 -0.23 9.87 6.86
CA THR A 57 0.20 10.52 8.10
C THR A 57 0.60 11.98 7.87
N LYS A 58 1.30 12.28 6.78
CA LYS A 58 1.72 13.65 6.41
C LYS A 58 0.52 14.54 6.09
N LYS A 59 -0.50 14.00 5.42
CA LYS A 59 -1.73 14.73 5.10
C LYS A 59 -2.64 14.92 6.31
N LEU A 60 -2.81 13.89 7.13
CA LEU A 60 -3.60 13.97 8.37
C LEU A 60 -2.98 14.92 9.41
N LYS A 61 -1.64 14.90 9.57
CA LYS A 61 -0.94 15.82 10.49
C LYS A 61 -1.08 17.30 10.07
N GLY A 62 -1.29 17.57 8.79
CA GLY A 62 -1.59 18.92 8.28
C GLY A 62 -3.03 19.38 8.52
N ALA A 63 -3.95 18.45 8.80
CA ALA A 63 -5.36 18.73 9.06
C ALA A 63 -5.67 18.97 10.54
N VAL A 64 -4.73 18.67 11.44
CA VAL A 64 -4.84 18.97 12.88
C VAL A 64 -4.08 20.28 13.14
N LYS A 65 -4.74 21.43 12.94
CA LYS A 65 -4.30 22.72 13.45
C LYS A 65 -5.47 23.53 13.98
#